data_AF-A0A8T2IK08-F1
#
_entry.id   AF-A0A8T2IK08-F1
#
_cell.length_a   1.000
_cell.length_b   1.000
_cell.length_c   1.000
_cell.angle_alpha   90.00
_cell.angle_beta   90.00
_cell.angle_gamma   90.00
#
_symmetry.space_group_name_H-M   'P 1'
#
loop_
_entity.id
_entity.type
_entity.pdbx_description
1 polymer ?
#
loop_
_entity_poly.entity_id
_entity_poly.type
_entity_poly.pdbx_seq_one_letter_code
_entity_poly.pdbx_strand_id
1 'polypeptide(L)'
;GETTVNQDTRLAIEFIDLMTSTSQAVFGLQSGVCQLFRETLSQKGFVEIQTPKIISAASEGGANVFTVSYFKTSAYLAHPPNSRSHDVASVPICRNVIDEIADTLVGIFKGLQESFHQTEIQTVCKQFPCEPFKFLEPTLRLEYKEGVAMLREAGVEMGDEEDLSTPNEKLLGRLVKEKV
;
A
#
# COMPACT_ATOMS: atom_id res chain seq x y z
N GLY A 1 4.85 35.84 -0.94
CA GLY A 1 4.26 34.86 -0.03
C GLY A 1 3.35 33.99 -0.85
N GLU A 2 3.69 32.73 -1.04
CA GLU A 2 2.81 31.79 -1.74
C GLU A 2 1.63 31.45 -0.83
N THR A 3 0.43 31.84 -1.26
CA THR A 3 -0.82 31.45 -0.61
C THR A 3 -1.08 29.98 -0.91
N THR A 4 -0.69 29.10 0.00
CA THR A 4 -1.04 27.68 -0.04
C THR A 4 -2.50 27.50 0.40
N VAL A 5 -3.34 26.94 -0.48
CA VAL A 5 -4.73 26.60 -0.16
C VAL A 5 -4.75 25.38 0.75
N ASN A 6 -5.50 25.45 1.86
CA ASN A 6 -5.62 24.35 2.82
C ASN A 6 -6.31 23.13 2.17
N GLN A 7 -5.94 21.92 2.61
CA GLN A 7 -6.48 20.64 2.15
C GLN A 7 -8.00 20.57 2.25
N ASP A 8 -8.60 21.10 3.32
CA ASP A 8 -10.06 21.15 3.47
C ASP A 8 -10.74 21.95 2.34
N THR A 9 -10.13 23.04 1.91
CA THR A 9 -10.63 23.88 0.80
C THR A 9 -10.41 23.21 -0.56
N ARG A 10 -9.32 22.44 -0.72
CA ARG A 10 -9.06 21.65 -1.94
C ARG A 10 -10.08 20.53 -2.10
N LEU A 11 -10.43 19.84 -1.00
CA LEU A 11 -11.47 18.81 -0.99
C LEU A 11 -12.87 19.40 -1.22
N ALA A 12 -13.15 20.61 -0.72
CA ALA A 12 -14.43 21.29 -0.96
C ALA A 12 -14.66 21.68 -2.43
N ILE A 13 -13.60 21.83 -3.22
CA ILE A 13 -13.65 22.17 -4.66
C ILE A 13 -12.85 21.13 -5.47
N GLU A 14 -13.08 19.86 -5.13
CA GLU A 14 -12.32 18.71 -5.64
C GLU A 14 -12.20 18.72 -7.17
N PHE A 15 -13.28 19.07 -7.89
CA PHE A 15 -13.26 19.09 -9.36
C PHE A 15 -12.22 20.08 -9.96
N ILE A 16 -11.96 21.22 -9.31
CA ILE A 16 -10.94 22.18 -9.76
C ILE A 16 -9.55 21.68 -9.38
N ASP A 17 -9.40 21.11 -8.18
CA ASP A 17 -8.13 20.56 -7.71
C ASP A 17 -7.65 19.40 -8.59
N LEU A 18 -8.58 18.56 -9.03
CA LEU A 18 -8.33 17.44 -9.96
C LEU A 18 -7.79 17.91 -11.31
N MET A 19 -8.02 19.16 -11.74
CA MET A 19 -7.49 19.69 -13.00
C MET A 19 -6.04 20.19 -12.89
N THR A 20 -5.46 20.26 -11.69
CA THR A 20 -4.06 20.67 -11.53
C THR A 20 -3.12 19.62 -12.13
N SER A 21 -1.99 20.07 -12.70
CA SER A 21 -0.98 19.18 -13.26
C SER A 21 -0.45 18.18 -12.23
N THR A 22 -0.33 18.60 -10.98
CA THR A 22 0.09 17.74 -9.86
C THR A 22 -0.95 16.67 -9.56
N SER A 23 -2.24 17.01 -9.43
CA SER A 23 -3.28 16.01 -9.17
C SER A 23 -3.41 15.03 -10.34
N GLN A 24 -3.41 15.52 -11.59
CA GLN A 24 -3.40 14.66 -12.79
C GLN A 24 -2.20 13.69 -12.79
N ALA A 25 -1.00 14.17 -12.43
CA ALA A 25 0.19 13.32 -12.31
C ALA A 25 0.05 12.26 -11.20
N VAL A 26 -0.53 12.60 -10.05
CA VAL A 26 -0.81 11.64 -8.97
C VAL A 26 -1.77 10.54 -9.43
N PHE A 27 -2.87 10.89 -10.09
CA PHE A 27 -3.82 9.89 -10.61
C PHE A 27 -3.24 9.07 -11.77
N GLY A 28 -2.41 9.68 -12.62
CA GLY A 28 -1.64 8.97 -13.64
C GLY A 28 -0.72 7.91 -13.03
N LEU A 29 0.03 8.27 -11.98
CA LEU A 29 0.86 7.32 -11.22
C LEU A 29 0.02 6.21 -10.57
N GLN A 30 -1.11 6.57 -9.96
CA GLN A 30 -2.02 5.58 -9.36
C GLN A 30 -2.52 4.56 -10.41
N SER A 31 -2.89 5.03 -11.60
CA SER A 31 -3.27 4.18 -12.71
C SER A 31 -2.11 3.27 -13.14
N GLY A 32 -0.90 3.84 -13.28
CA GLY A 32 0.32 3.11 -13.61
C GLY A 32 0.66 2.01 -12.61
N VAL A 33 0.54 2.27 -11.31
CA VAL A 33 0.72 1.27 -10.24
C VAL A 33 -0.23 0.08 -10.43
N CYS A 34 -1.53 0.36 -10.64
CA CYS A 34 -2.52 -0.69 -10.85
C CYS A 34 -2.23 -1.51 -12.11
N GLN A 35 -1.80 -0.86 -13.19
CA GLN A 35 -1.43 -1.53 -14.43
C GLN A 35 -0.22 -2.44 -14.24
N LEU A 36 0.88 -1.92 -13.69
CA LEU A 36 2.11 -2.68 -13.44
C LEU A 36 1.87 -3.87 -12.50
N PHE A 37 1.01 -3.71 -11.49
CA PHE A 37 0.60 -4.79 -10.61
C PHE A 37 -0.10 -5.91 -11.38
N ARG A 38 -1.11 -5.57 -12.21
CA ARG A 38 -1.81 -6.57 -13.03
C ARG A 38 -0.86 -7.24 -14.02
N GLU A 39 -0.01 -6.48 -14.70
CA GLU A 39 0.92 -7.01 -15.69
C GLU A 39 1.91 -8.00 -15.06
N THR A 40 2.51 -7.62 -13.92
CA THR A 40 3.49 -8.46 -13.21
C THR A 40 2.87 -9.77 -12.73
N LEU A 41 1.66 -9.72 -12.15
CA LEU A 41 0.95 -10.93 -11.73
C LEU A 41 0.46 -11.77 -12.92
N SER A 42 0.01 -11.13 -14.01
CA SER A 42 -0.42 -11.84 -15.23
C SER A 42 0.73 -12.63 -15.86
N GLN A 43 1.93 -12.05 -15.88
CA GLN A 43 3.15 -12.73 -16.38
C GLN A 43 3.51 -13.96 -15.54
N LYS A 44 3.18 -13.95 -14.25
CA LYS A 44 3.37 -15.07 -13.33
C LYS A 44 2.23 -16.11 -13.37
N GLY A 45 1.24 -15.92 -14.25
CA GLY A 45 0.13 -16.86 -14.45
C GLY A 45 -1.04 -16.69 -13.48
N PHE A 46 -1.11 -15.58 -12.74
CA PHE A 46 -2.27 -15.29 -11.89
C PHE A 46 -3.49 -14.87 -12.72
N VAL A 47 -4.67 -15.17 -12.20
CA VAL A 47 -5.96 -14.81 -12.80
C VAL A 47 -6.63 -13.77 -11.91
N GLU A 48 -7.02 -12.64 -12.49
CA GLU A 48 -7.78 -11.60 -11.78
C GLU A 48 -9.20 -12.09 -11.46
N ILE A 49 -9.62 -11.92 -10.20
CA ILE A 49 -10.97 -12.27 -9.73
C ILE A 49 -11.71 -11.02 -9.27
N GLN A 50 -13.00 -10.94 -9.54
CA GLN A 50 -13.87 -9.85 -9.11
C GLN A 50 -14.86 -10.36 -8.06
N THR A 51 -14.62 -10.03 -6.79
CA THR A 51 -15.45 -10.47 -5.67
C THR A 51 -16.55 -9.45 -5.36
N PRO A 52 -17.77 -9.90 -5.01
CA PRO A 52 -18.86 -9.00 -4.65
C PRO A 52 -18.52 -8.17 -3.40
N LYS A 53 -18.82 -6.87 -3.44
CA LYS A 53 -18.58 -5.93 -2.33
C LYS A 53 -19.77 -5.78 -1.38
N ILE A 54 -20.94 -6.30 -1.76
CA ILE A 54 -22.16 -6.34 -0.94
C ILE A 54 -22.42 -7.79 -0.52
N ILE A 55 -22.67 -7.99 0.77
CA ILE A 55 -22.68 -9.31 1.39
C ILE A 55 -23.91 -9.46 2.27
N SER A 56 -24.52 -10.64 2.30
CA SER A 56 -25.76 -10.89 3.04
C SER A 56 -25.57 -11.09 4.55
N ALA A 57 -24.34 -11.35 4.98
CA ALA A 57 -23.99 -11.57 6.39
C ALA A 57 -22.79 -10.69 6.76
N ALA A 58 -22.83 -10.10 7.97
CA ALA A 58 -21.69 -9.36 8.51
C ALA A 58 -20.47 -10.29 8.59
N SER A 59 -19.31 -9.80 8.15
CA SER A 59 -18.05 -10.53 8.32
C SER A 59 -17.77 -10.68 9.81
N GLU A 60 -17.40 -11.88 10.29
CA GLU A 60 -17.18 -12.20 11.71
C GLU A 60 -16.03 -11.44 12.38
N GLY A 61 -15.38 -10.50 11.68
CA GLY A 61 -14.35 -9.63 12.25
C GLY A 61 -15.00 -8.43 12.90
N GLY A 62 -14.79 -8.25 14.21
CA GLY A 62 -15.35 -7.19 15.07
C GLY A 62 -14.98 -5.74 14.72
N ALA A 63 -14.89 -5.40 13.44
CA ALA A 63 -14.85 -4.05 12.91
C ALA A 63 -16.27 -3.49 12.71
N ASN A 64 -16.42 -2.17 12.74
CA ASN A 64 -17.69 -1.50 12.46
C ASN A 64 -18.13 -1.80 11.01
N VAL A 65 -19.20 -2.56 10.85
CA VAL A 65 -19.74 -2.97 9.55
C VAL A 65 -20.73 -1.92 9.05
N PHE A 66 -20.60 -1.51 7.79
CA PHE A 66 -21.57 -0.62 7.16
C PHE A 66 -22.77 -1.41 6.64
N THR A 67 -23.95 -1.17 7.22
CA THR A 67 -25.21 -1.81 6.83
C THR A 67 -25.90 -1.02 5.72
N VAL A 68 -26.37 -1.72 4.70
CA VAL A 68 -27.12 -1.19 3.56
C VAL A 68 -28.49 -1.85 3.53
N SER A 69 -29.55 -1.06 3.38
CA SER A 69 -30.89 -1.60 3.12
C SER A 69 -30.94 -2.21 1.73
N TYR A 70 -31.18 -3.52 1.63
CA TYR A 70 -31.20 -4.27 0.38
C TYR A 70 -32.57 -4.94 0.20
N PHE A 71 -33.47 -4.24 -0.49
CA PHE A 71 -34.89 -4.60 -0.59
C PHE A 71 -35.56 -4.70 0.79
N LYS A 72 -36.05 -5.90 1.17
CA LYS A 72 -36.69 -6.18 2.45
C LYS A 72 -35.71 -6.78 3.48
N THR A 73 -34.44 -6.93 3.12
CA THR A 73 -33.40 -7.51 3.99
C THR A 73 -32.24 -6.52 4.17
N SER A 74 -31.42 -6.75 5.19
CA SER A 74 -30.18 -5.98 5.37
C SER A 74 -29.04 -6.68 4.63
N ALA A 75 -28.18 -5.89 4.01
CA ALA A 75 -26.90 -6.32 3.48
C ALA A 75 -25.78 -5.48 4.11
N TYR A 76 -24.54 -5.90 3.91
CA TYR A 76 -23.36 -5.30 4.53
C TYR A 76 -22.31 -5.04 3.46
N LEU A 77 -21.49 -4.00 3.66
CA LEU A 77 -20.29 -3.81 2.83
C LEU A 77 -19.18 -4.75 3.31
N ALA A 78 -18.54 -5.43 2.36
CA ALA A 78 -17.40 -6.30 2.66
C ALA A 78 -16.21 -5.49 3.18
N HIS A 79 -15.65 -5.90 4.31
CA HIS A 79 -14.31 -5.49 4.76
C HIS A 79 -13.23 -6.12 3.85
N PRO A 80 -11.96 -5.64 3.90
CA PRO A 80 -10.90 -6.13 3.03
C PRO A 80 -10.89 -7.66 2.92
N PRO A 81 -10.59 -8.18 1.72
CA PRO A 81 -11.07 -9.48 1.23
C PRO A 81 -10.61 -10.73 2.00
N ASN A 82 -9.74 -10.58 3.02
CA ASN A 82 -9.12 -11.68 3.75
C ASN A 82 -10.13 -12.73 4.23
N SER A 83 -11.36 -12.37 4.62
CA SER A 83 -12.36 -13.33 5.10
C SER A 83 -12.96 -14.23 4.01
N ARG A 84 -13.00 -13.82 2.73
CA ARG A 84 -13.47 -14.69 1.62
C ARG A 84 -12.36 -15.36 0.84
N SER A 85 -11.14 -14.83 0.92
CA SER A 85 -9.97 -15.48 0.32
C SER A 85 -9.80 -16.92 0.82
N HIS A 86 -10.23 -17.22 2.05
CA HIS A 86 -10.15 -18.57 2.62
C HIS A 86 -11.00 -19.62 1.86
N ASP A 87 -12.14 -19.23 1.29
CA ASP A 87 -13.02 -20.15 0.55
C ASP A 87 -12.49 -20.46 -0.87
N VAL A 88 -11.68 -19.56 -1.44
CA VAL A 88 -11.09 -19.72 -2.79
C VAL A 88 -9.61 -20.12 -2.77
N ALA A 89 -8.92 -19.94 -1.65
CA ALA A 89 -7.50 -20.21 -1.52
C ALA A 89 -7.18 -20.78 -0.13
N SER A 90 -7.40 -22.07 0.05
CA SER A 90 -6.66 -22.87 1.04
C SER A 90 -5.27 -23.18 0.47
N VAL A 91 -4.43 -22.15 0.32
CA VAL A 91 -3.03 -22.31 -0.07
C VAL A 91 -2.19 -22.08 1.19
N PRO A 92 -1.41 -23.07 1.66
CA PRO A 92 -0.51 -22.85 2.79
C PRO A 92 0.41 -21.67 2.46
N ILE A 93 0.53 -20.71 3.38
CA ILE A 93 1.39 -19.53 3.26
C ILE A 93 2.84 -20.04 3.28
N CYS A 94 3.32 -20.47 2.12
CA CYS A 94 4.66 -20.99 1.92
C CYS A 94 5.62 -19.82 1.68
N ARG A 95 6.88 -19.99 2.10
CA ARG A 95 8.01 -19.07 1.87
C ARG A 95 8.03 -18.48 0.45
N ASN A 96 7.62 -19.26 -0.54
CA ASN A 96 7.52 -18.87 -1.96
C ASN A 96 6.62 -17.64 -2.19
N VAL A 97 5.53 -17.46 -1.43
CA VAL A 97 4.59 -16.34 -1.63
C VAL A 97 5.23 -15.00 -1.25
N ILE A 98 6.09 -14.99 -0.22
CA ILE A 98 6.78 -13.77 0.22
C ILE A 98 7.72 -13.29 -0.88
N ASP A 99 8.46 -14.22 -1.49
CA ASP A 99 9.39 -13.92 -2.57
C ASP A 99 8.61 -13.41 -3.81
N GLU A 100 7.47 -14.04 -4.14
CA GLU A 100 6.60 -13.58 -5.23
C GLU A 100 6.03 -12.17 -5.01
N ILE A 101 5.62 -11.84 -3.79
CA ILE A 101 5.14 -10.49 -3.43
C ILE A 101 6.30 -9.49 -3.53
N ALA A 102 7.48 -9.84 -2.99
CA ALA A 102 8.66 -8.98 -3.03
C ALA A 102 9.05 -8.66 -4.47
N ASP A 103 9.12 -9.66 -5.34
CA ASP A 103 9.41 -9.50 -6.76
C ASP A 103 8.36 -8.66 -7.48
N THR A 104 7.09 -8.80 -7.10
CA THR A 104 5.99 -8.00 -7.67
C THR A 104 6.15 -6.52 -7.32
N LEU A 105 6.49 -6.21 -6.07
CA LEU A 105 6.75 -4.83 -5.63
C LEU A 105 7.98 -4.23 -6.34
N VAL A 106 9.07 -5.01 -6.47
CA VAL A 106 10.26 -4.59 -7.22
C VAL A 106 9.92 -4.29 -8.68
N GLY A 107 9.12 -5.16 -9.33
CA GLY A 107 8.64 -4.95 -10.70
C GLY A 107 7.86 -3.64 -10.86
N ILE A 108 6.98 -3.33 -9.91
CA ILE A 108 6.25 -2.05 -9.89
C ILE A 108 7.20 -0.87 -9.72
N PHE A 109 8.14 -0.92 -8.77
CA PHE A 109 9.07 0.19 -8.54
C PHE A 109 9.94 0.47 -9.76
N LYS A 110 10.43 -0.57 -10.44
CA LYS A 110 11.15 -0.43 -11.71
C LYS A 110 10.28 0.18 -12.79
N GLY A 111 9.07 -0.37 -13.00
CA GLY A 111 8.15 0.13 -14.03
C GLY A 111 7.80 1.60 -13.84
N LEU A 112 7.63 2.05 -12.59
CA LEU A 112 7.41 3.47 -12.27
C LEU A 112 8.65 4.32 -12.57
N GLN A 113 9.84 3.86 -12.20
CA GLN A 113 11.09 4.59 -12.48
C GLN A 113 11.42 4.65 -13.98
N GLU A 114 11.06 3.63 -14.74
CA GLU A 114 11.33 3.59 -16.18
C GLU A 114 10.28 4.40 -16.96
N SER A 115 9.00 4.24 -16.64
CA SER A 115 7.91 4.75 -17.47
C SER A 115 7.36 6.12 -17.02
N PHE A 116 7.51 6.49 -15.74
CA PHE A 116 6.86 7.68 -15.16
C PHE A 116 7.84 8.67 -14.50
N HIS A 117 9.14 8.35 -14.44
CA HIS A 117 10.13 9.20 -13.77
C HIS A 117 10.28 10.58 -14.41
N GLN A 118 10.30 10.64 -15.74
CA GLN A 118 10.57 11.89 -16.47
C GLN A 118 9.34 12.81 -16.56
N THR A 119 8.15 12.32 -16.22
CA THR A 119 6.87 12.97 -16.48
C THR A 119 6.11 13.24 -15.19
N GLU A 120 5.37 12.26 -14.68
CA GLU A 120 4.49 12.41 -13.53
C GLU A 120 5.27 12.60 -12.25
N ILE A 121 6.33 11.80 -12.01
CA ILE A 121 7.12 11.88 -10.78
C ILE A 121 7.76 13.27 -10.65
N GLN A 122 8.38 13.79 -11.71
CA GLN A 122 8.95 15.15 -11.69
C GLN A 122 7.88 16.22 -11.50
N THR A 123 6.69 16.05 -12.08
CA THR A 123 5.59 17.00 -11.91
C THR A 123 5.13 17.05 -10.45
N VAL A 124 5.00 15.90 -9.80
CA VAL A 124 4.68 15.83 -8.36
C VAL A 124 5.82 16.41 -7.52
N CYS A 125 7.08 16.08 -7.82
CA CYS A 125 8.26 16.55 -7.09
C CYS A 125 8.44 18.07 -7.10
N LYS A 126 7.96 18.77 -8.14
CA LYS A 126 7.98 20.24 -8.18
C LYS A 126 7.16 20.87 -7.06
N GLN A 127 6.04 20.25 -6.70
CA GLN A 127 5.15 20.75 -5.64
C GLN A 127 5.42 20.08 -4.29
N PHE A 128 5.79 18.80 -4.31
CA PHE A 128 6.10 18.00 -3.13
C PHE A 128 7.49 17.38 -3.29
N PRO A 129 8.57 18.15 -2.99
CA PRO A 129 9.93 17.65 -3.13
C PRO A 129 10.15 16.38 -2.31
N CYS A 130 10.58 15.31 -2.97
CA CYS A 130 10.94 14.05 -2.32
C CYS A 130 12.21 13.46 -2.93
N GLU A 131 12.97 12.73 -2.12
CA GLU A 131 14.11 11.96 -2.62
C GLU A 131 13.61 10.80 -3.51
N PRO A 132 14.33 10.45 -4.59
CA PRO A 132 14.02 9.28 -5.39
C PRO A 132 13.90 8.02 -4.51
N PHE A 133 12.85 7.23 -4.73
CA PHE A 133 12.62 6.00 -4.00
C PHE A 133 13.76 5.00 -4.27
N LYS A 134 14.32 4.42 -3.20
CA LYS A 134 15.42 3.44 -3.27
C LYS A 134 14.92 2.09 -2.80
N PHE A 135 15.30 1.03 -3.50
CA PHE A 135 15.01 -0.36 -3.14
C PHE A 135 16.22 -1.24 -3.47
N LEU A 136 16.27 -2.43 -2.88
CA LEU A 136 17.36 -3.40 -3.05
C LEU A 136 16.90 -4.62 -3.85
N GLU A 137 17.86 -5.21 -4.55
CA GLU A 137 17.72 -6.51 -5.22
C GLU A 137 18.88 -7.42 -4.82
N PRO A 138 18.64 -8.52 -4.08
CA PRO A 138 17.33 -8.98 -3.58
C PRO A 138 16.72 -8.06 -2.51
N THR A 139 15.40 -8.07 -2.39
CA THR A 139 14.66 -7.28 -1.38
C THR A 139 15.17 -7.61 0.03
N LEU A 140 15.47 -6.57 0.81
CA LEU A 140 15.90 -6.75 2.20
C LEU A 140 14.79 -7.41 3.01
N ARG A 141 15.13 -8.52 3.67
CA ARG A 141 14.27 -9.23 4.59
C ARG A 141 14.96 -9.33 5.94
N LEU A 142 14.33 -8.73 6.96
CA LEU A 142 14.77 -8.81 8.34
C LEU A 142 13.77 -9.67 9.11
N GLU A 143 14.28 -10.60 9.90
CA GLU A 143 13.45 -11.29 10.87
C GLU A 143 13.03 -10.30 11.97
N TYR A 144 11.83 -10.52 12.52
CA TYR A 144 11.28 -9.65 13.56
C TYR A 144 12.25 -9.47 14.75
N LYS A 145 12.95 -10.55 15.15
CA LYS A 145 13.96 -10.52 16.23
C LYS A 145 15.15 -9.61 15.91
N GLU A 146 15.58 -9.57 14.65
CA GLU A 146 16.65 -8.67 14.20
C GLU A 146 16.18 -7.21 14.24
N GLY A 147 14.94 -6.95 13.82
CA GLY A 147 14.33 -5.62 13.91
C GLY A 147 14.22 -5.12 15.35
N VAL A 148 13.77 -5.97 16.29
CA VAL A 148 13.72 -5.65 17.72
C VAL A 148 15.12 -5.42 18.29
N ALA A 149 16.11 -6.23 17.90
CA ALA A 149 17.50 -6.02 18.32
C ALA A 149 18.03 -4.65 17.85
N MET A 150 17.76 -4.25 16.60
CA MET A 150 18.13 -2.93 16.09
C MET A 150 17.46 -1.78 16.86
N LEU A 151 16.19 -1.95 17.26
CA LEU A 151 15.47 -0.97 18.07
C LEU A 151 16.04 -0.86 19.49
N ARG A 152 16.39 -2.00 20.11
CA ARG A 152 17.05 -2.04 21.43
C ARG A 152 18.43 -1.39 21.40
N GLU A 153 19.22 -1.65 20.35
CA GLU A 153 20.51 -0.97 20.12
C GLU A 153 20.34 0.56 19.99
N ALA A 154 19.23 1.01 19.42
CA ALA A 154 18.87 2.42 19.29
C ALA A 154 18.22 3.02 20.57
N GLY A 155 18.14 2.26 21.66
CA GLY A 155 17.63 2.71 22.96
C GLY A 155 16.12 2.57 23.17
N VAL A 156 15.42 1.77 22.36
CA VAL A 156 13.99 1.47 22.55
C VAL A 156 13.84 0.20 23.41
N GLU A 157 13.21 0.34 24.59
CA GLU A 157 12.79 -0.81 25.38
C GLU A 157 11.49 -1.40 24.79
N MET A 158 11.57 -2.65 24.34
CA MET A 158 10.46 -3.35 23.69
C MET A 158 10.55 -4.84 23.98
N GLY A 159 9.41 -5.49 24.24
CA GLY A 159 9.32 -6.94 24.44
C GLY A 159 9.58 -7.77 23.17
N ASP A 160 9.90 -9.06 23.32
CA ASP A 160 10.15 -9.97 22.17
C ASP A 160 8.90 -10.33 21.37
N GLU A 161 7.71 -10.09 21.93
CA GLU A 161 6.41 -10.42 21.33
C GLU A 161 5.48 -9.19 21.25
N GLU A 162 6.03 -8.00 21.50
CA GLU A 162 5.25 -6.76 21.52
C GLU A 162 4.98 -6.28 20.08
N ASP A 163 3.79 -5.76 19.79
CA ASP A 163 3.54 -5.20 18.46
C ASP A 163 4.34 -3.91 18.26
N LEU A 164 4.85 -3.70 17.04
CA LEU A 164 5.56 -2.46 16.70
C LEU A 164 4.57 -1.29 16.70
N SER A 165 4.83 -0.30 17.55
CA SER A 165 4.13 0.97 17.48
C SER A 165 4.52 1.75 16.22
N THR A 166 3.63 2.61 15.71
CA THR A 166 3.91 3.45 14.52
C THR A 166 5.21 4.28 14.64
N PRO A 167 5.56 4.85 15.82
CA PRO A 167 6.88 5.47 16.02
C PRO A 167 8.05 4.49 15.83
N ASN A 168 7.93 3.26 16.35
CA ASN A 168 8.97 2.23 16.26
C ASN A 168 9.14 1.74 14.82
N GLU A 169 8.05 1.56 14.06
CA GLU A 169 8.11 1.22 12.62
C GLU A 169 8.89 2.28 11.82
N LYS A 170 8.60 3.56 12.06
CA LYS A 170 9.31 4.68 11.41
C LYS A 170 10.77 4.78 11.82
N LEU A 171 11.08 4.51 13.10
CA LEU A 171 12.46 4.49 13.58
C LEU A 171 13.23 3.33 12.93
N LEU A 172 12.66 2.12 12.94
CA LEU A 172 13.27 0.94 12.33
C LEU A 172 13.55 1.19 10.84
N GLY A 173 12.59 1.76 10.10
CA GLY A 173 12.79 2.12 8.69
C GLY A 173 13.96 3.09 8.45
N ARG A 174 14.20 4.04 9.37
CA ARG A 174 15.36 4.94 9.30
C ARG A 174 16.67 4.21 9.56
N LEU A 175 16.72 3.38 10.60
CA LEU A 175 17.90 2.56 10.94
C LEU A 175 18.27 1.62 9.78
N VAL A 176 17.27 1.05 9.11
CA VAL A 176 17.48 0.21 7.92
C VAL A 176 18.04 1.04 6.77
N LYS A 177 17.50 2.23 6.50
CA LYS A 177 18.00 3.13 5.44
C LYS A 177 19.45 3.58 5.69
N GLU A 178 19.89 3.68 6.93
CA GLU A 178 21.28 4.07 7.27
C GLU A 178 22.29 2.93 7.12
N LYS A 179 21.85 1.67 7.28
CA LYS A 179 22.69 0.47 7.18
C LYS A 179 22.82 -0.08 5.76
N VAL A 180 22.05 0.47 4.80
CA VAL A 180 21.95 0.03 3.39
C VAL A 180 22.45 1.13 2.47
#